data_AF-A0A918HNH5-F1
#
_entry.id   AF-A0A918HNH5-F1
#
_cell.length_a   1.000
_cell.length_b   1.000
_cell.length_c   1.000
_cell.angle_alpha   90.00
_cell.angle_beta   90.00
_cell.angle_gamma   90.00
#
_symmetry.space_group_name_H-M   'P 1'
#
loop_
_entity.id
_entity.type
_entity.pdbx_description
1 polymer ?
#
loop_
_entity_poly.entity_id
_entity_poly.type
_entity_poly.pdbx_seq_one_letter_code
_entity_poly.pdbx_strand_id
1 'polypeptide(L)'
;MRLTRAALTVAAAALTPALLLAGPAFAAGSTGASTTGPAATAGTEGSTPPVDEMSDDDVRVAIMRIIADPGTGKAVHAAAQAAMDGTIDDQRYFLETGRRTAQFEDDRVAVFRVLADPTISGALRAAAEQALENGTPEALRYFLEHGRYEVDA
;
A
#
# COMPACT_ATOMS: atom_id res chain seq x y z
N MET A 1 -46.91 7.60 21.37
CA MET A 1 -46.10 8.68 21.97
C MET A 1 -45.57 9.55 20.83
N ARG A 2 -45.94 10.83 20.82
CA ARG A 2 -45.43 11.87 19.90
C ARG A 2 -44.35 12.69 20.63
N LEU A 3 -43.60 13.48 19.85
CA LEU A 3 -42.62 14.54 20.20
C LEU A 3 -41.15 14.08 20.02
N THR A 4 -40.24 14.77 19.32
CA THR A 4 -40.25 15.97 18.46
C THR A 4 -38.91 16.00 17.70
N ARG A 5 -38.89 16.55 16.48
CA ARG A 5 -37.65 16.97 15.80
C ARG A 5 -37.03 18.14 16.57
N ALA A 6 -35.70 18.15 16.71
CA ALA A 6 -34.94 19.34 17.06
C ALA A 6 -33.73 19.44 16.12
N ALA A 7 -33.77 20.44 15.26
CA ALA A 7 -32.61 20.95 14.54
C ALA A 7 -31.89 21.95 15.45
N LEU A 8 -30.55 21.94 15.46
CA LEU A 8 -29.76 23.04 15.98
C LEU A 8 -28.47 23.17 15.16
N THR A 9 -28.42 24.21 14.33
CA THR A 9 -27.24 24.74 13.65
C THR A 9 -26.48 25.67 14.60
N VAL A 10 -25.16 25.48 14.79
CA VAL A 10 -24.27 26.53 15.32
C VAL A 10 -22.89 26.48 14.64
N ALA A 11 -22.64 27.58 13.92
CA ALA A 11 -21.43 28.39 13.76
C ALA A 11 -20.01 27.77 13.62
N ALA A 12 -19.36 28.25 12.57
CA ALA A 12 -17.93 28.22 12.32
C ALA A 12 -17.11 29.00 13.37
N ALA A 13 -15.92 28.50 13.67
CA ALA A 13 -14.80 29.28 14.20
C ALA A 13 -13.49 28.63 13.74
N ALA A 14 -12.74 29.36 12.91
CA ALA A 14 -11.35 29.08 12.61
C ALA A 14 -10.50 29.40 13.86
N LEU A 15 -9.58 28.51 14.24
CA LEU A 15 -8.39 28.91 15.01
C LEU A 15 -7.31 27.82 14.93
N THR A 16 -6.24 28.15 14.23
CA THR A 16 -4.94 27.46 14.25
C THR A 16 -4.27 27.58 15.61
N PRO A 17 -3.68 26.50 16.16
CA PRO A 17 -2.62 26.60 17.13
C PRO A 17 -1.27 26.22 16.51
N ALA A 18 -0.35 27.16 16.56
CA ALA A 18 1.07 26.97 16.32
C ALA A 18 1.66 26.03 17.38
N LEU A 19 2.35 24.97 16.93
CA LEU A 19 3.24 24.18 17.78
C LEU A 19 4.68 24.59 17.48
N LEU A 20 5.22 25.34 18.43
CA LEU A 20 6.58 25.86 18.49
C LEU A 20 7.36 24.92 19.42
N LEU A 21 8.28 24.11 18.89
CA LEU A 21 9.20 23.32 19.72
C LEU A 21 10.62 23.24 19.13
N ALA A 22 11.46 24.15 19.63
CA ALA A 22 12.89 24.04 19.97
C ALA A 22 13.79 22.95 19.30
N GLY A 23 14.63 23.40 18.34
CA GLY A 23 16.09 23.15 18.12
C GLY A 23 16.74 21.74 18.12
N PRO A 24 18.03 21.58 17.72
CA PRO A 24 19.00 22.57 17.26
C PRO A 24 19.70 22.28 15.90
N ALA A 25 20.28 23.37 15.37
CA ALA A 25 21.40 23.53 14.42
C ALA A 25 22.12 22.28 13.85
N PHE A 26 22.10 22.16 12.52
CA PHE A 26 23.18 21.55 11.76
C PHE A 26 23.87 22.62 10.90
N ALA A 27 25.20 22.57 10.90
CA ALA A 27 26.11 23.57 10.40
C ALA A 27 26.01 23.80 8.89
N ALA A 28 25.99 25.07 8.50
CA ALA A 28 26.24 25.51 7.14
C ALA A 28 27.69 25.19 6.75
N GLY A 29 27.87 24.20 5.88
CA GLY A 29 29.01 24.08 5.00
C GLY A 29 28.66 24.75 3.67
N SER A 30 29.01 26.03 3.53
CA SER A 30 28.89 26.75 2.26
C SER A 30 29.93 26.23 1.26
N THR A 31 29.52 26.10 0.00
CA THR A 31 30.21 26.57 -1.23
C THR A 31 30.17 25.51 -2.33
N GLY A 32 29.45 25.79 -3.43
CA GLY A 32 29.58 25.00 -4.65
C GLY A 32 28.49 25.25 -5.69
N ALA A 33 28.66 26.32 -6.46
CA ALA A 33 28.33 26.46 -7.88
C ALA A 33 27.04 25.83 -8.45
N SER A 34 26.22 26.70 -9.04
CA SER A 34 25.25 26.43 -10.09
C SER A 34 25.70 25.34 -11.06
N THR A 35 24.93 24.25 -11.17
CA THR A 35 24.68 23.52 -12.42
C THR A 35 23.39 22.73 -12.27
N THR A 36 22.45 22.98 -13.19
CA THR A 36 21.48 22.03 -13.74
C THR A 36 20.96 20.95 -12.80
N GLY A 37 19.79 21.17 -12.21
CA GLY A 37 19.06 20.08 -11.56
C GLY A 37 18.65 19.03 -12.61
N PRO A 38 18.85 17.73 -12.34
CA PRO A 38 17.87 16.76 -12.76
C PRO A 38 16.78 16.76 -11.69
N ALA A 39 15.55 17.07 -12.10
CA ALA A 39 14.38 16.56 -11.42
C ALA A 39 14.64 15.05 -11.23
N ALA A 40 14.68 14.59 -9.98
CA ALA A 40 14.70 13.17 -9.69
C ALA A 40 13.43 12.61 -10.32
N THR A 41 13.65 12.02 -11.49
CA THR A 41 12.67 11.29 -12.28
C THR A 41 12.11 10.24 -11.34
N ALA A 42 10.85 10.43 -10.95
CA ALA A 42 10.05 9.35 -10.40
C ALA A 42 10.28 8.13 -11.30
N GLY A 43 10.60 7.00 -10.69
CA GLY A 43 11.09 5.83 -11.37
C GLY A 43 10.28 5.52 -12.63
N THR A 44 10.98 5.42 -13.75
CA THR A 44 10.51 4.74 -14.95
C THR A 44 10.43 3.25 -14.65
N GLU A 45 9.46 2.85 -13.82
CA GLU A 45 9.14 1.45 -13.55
C GLU A 45 8.12 0.98 -14.58
N GLY A 46 8.63 0.38 -15.67
CA GLY A 46 7.86 -0.46 -16.57
C GLY A 46 7.02 0.30 -17.58
N SER A 47 7.09 -0.13 -18.83
CA SER A 47 6.33 0.37 -19.98
C SER A 47 4.82 0.04 -19.90
N THR A 48 4.17 0.39 -18.79
CA THR A 48 2.70 0.45 -18.66
C THR A 48 2.33 1.94 -18.76
N PRO A 49 1.37 2.33 -19.63
CA PRO A 49 0.88 3.70 -19.62
C PRO A 49 0.44 4.06 -18.19
N PRO A 50 0.70 5.30 -17.71
CA PRO A 50 0.13 5.73 -16.43
C PRO A 50 -1.38 5.51 -16.48
N VAL A 51 -1.99 5.06 -15.39
CA VAL A 51 -3.41 4.67 -15.40
C VAL A 51 -4.34 5.84 -15.77
N ASP A 52 -3.88 7.08 -15.62
CA ASP A 52 -4.55 8.31 -16.05
C ASP A 52 -4.70 8.39 -17.58
N GLU A 53 -3.77 7.79 -18.34
CA GLU A 53 -3.82 7.73 -19.81
C GLU A 53 -4.65 6.54 -20.32
N MET A 54 -4.98 5.57 -19.46
CA MET A 54 -5.81 4.43 -19.84
C MET A 54 -7.26 4.87 -20.04
N SER A 55 -7.89 4.36 -21.10
CA SER A 55 -9.32 4.55 -21.29
C SER A 55 -10.09 3.89 -20.14
N ASP A 56 -11.29 4.40 -19.83
CA ASP A 56 -12.13 3.84 -18.77
C ASP A 56 -12.43 2.35 -18.98
N ASP A 57 -12.55 1.92 -20.24
CA ASP A 57 -12.75 0.51 -20.60
C ASP A 57 -11.50 -0.33 -20.37
N ASP A 58 -10.30 0.19 -20.67
CA ASP A 58 -9.04 -0.50 -20.39
C ASP A 58 -8.80 -0.66 -18.88
N VAL A 59 -9.16 0.36 -18.08
CA VAL A 59 -9.12 0.29 -16.61
C VAL A 59 -10.03 -0.84 -16.12
N ARG A 60 -11.27 -0.91 -16.61
CA ARG A 60 -12.19 -2.00 -16.23
C ARG A 60 -11.67 -3.37 -16.62
N VAL A 61 -11.15 -3.50 -17.83
CA VAL A 61 -10.58 -4.76 -18.32
C VAL A 61 -9.36 -5.17 -17.49
N ALA A 62 -8.49 -4.23 -17.11
CA ALA A 62 -7.32 -4.52 -16.27
C ALA A 62 -7.74 -5.09 -14.91
N ILE A 63 -8.73 -4.49 -14.25
CA ILE A 63 -9.23 -4.99 -12.96
C ILE A 63 -9.96 -6.33 -13.13
N MET A 64 -10.76 -6.52 -14.19
CA MET A 64 -11.40 -7.81 -14.47
C MET A 64 -10.39 -8.93 -14.69
N ARG A 65 -9.24 -8.64 -15.31
CA ARG A 65 -8.13 -9.60 -15.42
C ARG A 65 -7.55 -9.96 -14.06
N ILE A 66 -7.42 -9.00 -13.15
CA ILE A 66 -6.98 -9.26 -11.77
C ILE A 66 -7.99 -10.17 -11.04
N ILE A 67 -9.29 -9.87 -11.17
CA ILE A 67 -10.35 -10.68 -10.53
C ILE A 67 -10.39 -12.10 -11.11
N ALA A 68 -10.18 -12.25 -12.42
CA ALA A 68 -10.21 -13.54 -13.11
C ALA A 68 -8.97 -14.40 -12.87
N ASP A 69 -7.87 -13.80 -12.39
CA ASP A 69 -6.64 -14.54 -12.10
C ASP A 69 -6.83 -15.41 -10.85
N PRO A 70 -6.66 -16.74 -10.95
CA PRO A 70 -6.88 -17.65 -9.83
C PRO A 70 -5.80 -17.55 -8.73
N GLY A 71 -4.66 -16.91 -9.03
CA GLY A 71 -3.60 -16.61 -8.08
C GLY A 71 -3.82 -15.30 -7.30
N THR A 72 -4.87 -14.54 -7.63
CA THR A 72 -5.20 -13.32 -6.90
C THR A 72 -5.58 -13.63 -5.45
N GLY A 73 -4.90 -12.95 -4.52
CA GLY A 73 -5.16 -13.06 -3.09
C GLY A 73 -6.54 -12.53 -2.70
N LYS A 74 -7.00 -12.89 -1.50
CA LYS A 74 -8.37 -12.60 -1.05
C LYS A 74 -8.60 -11.11 -0.85
N ALA A 75 -7.63 -10.41 -0.28
CA ALA A 75 -7.71 -8.97 -0.05
C ALA A 75 -7.66 -8.22 -1.39
N VAL A 76 -6.76 -8.59 -2.31
CA VAL A 76 -6.70 -7.99 -3.66
C VAL A 76 -8.00 -8.22 -4.41
N HIS A 77 -8.56 -9.43 -4.37
CA HIS A 77 -9.84 -9.72 -5.02
C HIS A 77 -10.98 -8.88 -4.43
N ALA A 78 -11.08 -8.78 -3.10
CA ALA A 78 -12.10 -7.98 -2.44
C ALA A 78 -11.98 -6.48 -2.78
N ALA A 79 -10.75 -5.95 -2.78
CA ALA A 79 -10.48 -4.56 -3.15
C ALA A 79 -10.79 -4.29 -4.63
N ALA A 80 -10.48 -5.23 -5.53
CA ALA A 80 -10.80 -5.15 -6.95
C ALA A 80 -12.32 -5.13 -7.18
N GLN A 81 -13.08 -5.97 -6.46
CA GLN A 81 -14.54 -5.96 -6.52
C GLN A 81 -15.14 -4.66 -5.99
N ALA A 82 -14.64 -4.16 -4.86
CA ALA A 82 -15.09 -2.89 -4.30
C ALA A 82 -14.83 -1.71 -5.26
N ALA A 83 -13.70 -1.73 -5.98
CA ALA A 83 -13.41 -0.74 -7.02
C ALA A 83 -14.36 -0.86 -8.23
N MET A 84 -14.69 -2.09 -8.63
CA MET A 84 -15.67 -2.35 -9.70
C MET A 84 -17.09 -1.87 -9.37
N ASP A 85 -17.47 -1.93 -8.10
CA ASP A 85 -18.77 -1.44 -7.61
C ASP A 85 -18.81 0.11 -7.47
N GLY A 86 -17.66 0.76 -7.57
CA GLY A 86 -17.48 2.20 -7.41
C GLY A 86 -17.46 2.99 -8.73
N THR A 87 -16.85 4.18 -8.66
CA THR A 87 -16.64 5.06 -9.81
C THR A 87 -15.38 4.70 -10.59
N ILE A 88 -15.20 5.30 -11.77
CA ILE A 88 -13.96 5.13 -12.54
C ILE A 88 -12.73 5.66 -11.78
N ASP A 89 -12.89 6.70 -10.95
CA ASP A 89 -11.79 7.21 -10.13
C ASP A 89 -11.38 6.19 -9.06
N ASP A 90 -12.33 5.46 -8.48
CA ASP A 90 -12.04 4.36 -7.53
C ASP A 90 -11.29 3.21 -8.23
N GLN A 91 -11.62 2.94 -9.49
CA GLN A 91 -10.95 1.93 -10.31
C GLN A 91 -9.51 2.32 -10.64
N ARG A 92 -9.28 3.57 -11.05
CA ARG A 92 -7.92 4.10 -11.27
C ARG A 92 -7.11 4.07 -9.97
N TYR A 93 -7.70 4.55 -8.87
CA TYR A 93 -7.06 4.52 -7.56
C TYR A 93 -6.67 3.11 -7.10
N PHE A 94 -7.53 2.12 -7.37
CA PHE A 94 -7.21 0.72 -7.09
C PHE A 94 -5.99 0.25 -7.88
N LEU A 95 -5.90 0.56 -9.18
CA LEU A 95 -4.77 0.16 -10.00
C LEU A 95 -3.46 0.86 -9.60
N GLU A 96 -3.53 2.12 -9.16
CA GLU A 96 -2.34 2.88 -8.70
C GLU A 96 -1.83 2.41 -7.36
N THR A 97 -2.73 2.38 -6.37
CA THR A 97 -2.35 2.30 -4.95
C THR A 97 -3.06 1.17 -4.24
N GLY A 98 -4.38 1.03 -4.48
CA GLY A 98 -5.21 0.07 -3.74
C GLY A 98 -4.74 -1.37 -3.87
N ARG A 99 -4.26 -1.77 -5.05
CA ARG A 99 -3.72 -3.11 -5.31
C ARG A 99 -2.51 -3.41 -4.45
N ARG A 100 -1.56 -2.47 -4.29
CA ARG A 100 -0.35 -2.69 -3.49
C ARG A 100 -0.69 -2.87 -2.02
N THR A 101 -1.61 -2.05 -1.49
CA THR A 101 -2.09 -2.14 -0.11
C THR A 101 -2.78 -3.48 0.14
N ALA A 102 -3.70 -3.88 -0.73
CA ALA A 102 -4.39 -5.15 -0.60
C ALA A 102 -3.43 -6.35 -0.74
N GLN A 103 -2.42 -6.24 -1.61
CA GLN A 103 -1.42 -7.28 -1.76
C GLN A 103 -0.55 -7.42 -0.51
N PHE A 104 -0.21 -6.32 0.14
CA PHE A 104 0.49 -6.36 1.42
C PHE A 104 -0.33 -7.07 2.51
N GLU A 105 -1.65 -6.86 2.55
CA GLU A 105 -2.52 -7.60 3.47
C GLU A 105 -2.53 -9.10 3.16
N ASP A 106 -2.63 -9.48 1.89
CA ASP A 106 -2.55 -10.89 1.47
C ASP A 106 -1.20 -11.52 1.82
N ASP A 107 -0.10 -10.79 1.60
CA ASP A 107 1.25 -11.26 1.95
C ASP A 107 1.38 -11.47 3.46
N ARG A 108 0.88 -10.55 4.30
CA ARG A 108 0.85 -10.75 5.76
C ARG A 108 0.08 -11.98 6.16
N VAL A 109 -1.12 -12.18 5.58
CA VAL A 109 -1.94 -13.36 5.85
C VAL A 109 -1.23 -14.63 5.41
N ALA A 110 -0.52 -14.61 4.27
CA ALA A 110 0.27 -15.75 3.81
C ALA A 110 1.38 -16.10 4.80
N VAL A 111 2.11 -15.12 5.34
CA VAL A 111 3.15 -15.37 6.37
C VAL A 111 2.52 -15.92 7.66
N PHE A 112 1.39 -15.38 8.12
CA PHE A 112 0.69 -15.94 9.28
C PHE A 112 0.20 -17.37 9.04
N ARG A 113 -0.20 -17.73 7.81
CA ARG A 113 -0.55 -19.11 7.47
C ARG A 113 0.65 -20.05 7.56
N VAL A 114 1.83 -19.58 7.15
CA VAL A 114 3.07 -20.35 7.35
C VAL A 114 3.31 -20.59 8.84
N LEU A 115 3.22 -19.55 9.67
CA LEU A 115 3.40 -19.68 11.12
C LEU A 115 2.37 -20.58 11.81
N ALA A 116 1.15 -20.63 11.27
CA ALA A 116 0.08 -21.48 11.77
C ALA A 116 0.28 -22.97 11.45
N ASP A 117 1.14 -23.31 10.49
CA ASP A 117 1.46 -24.69 10.17
C ASP A 117 2.36 -25.29 11.28
N PRO A 118 1.92 -26.36 11.97
CA PRO A 118 2.68 -26.96 13.06
C PRO A 118 3.91 -27.75 12.59
N THR A 119 4.04 -28.01 11.29
CA THR A 119 5.10 -28.86 10.71
C THR A 119 6.34 -28.09 10.27
N ILE A 120 6.30 -26.75 10.29
CA ILE A 120 7.44 -25.90 9.88
C ILE A 120 8.66 -26.08 10.80
N SER A 121 9.85 -25.92 10.22
CA SER A 121 11.09 -25.92 11.00
C SER A 121 11.20 -24.69 11.90
N GLY A 122 11.98 -24.81 12.98
CA GLY A 122 12.23 -23.68 13.90
C GLY A 122 12.91 -22.50 13.20
N ALA A 123 13.80 -22.77 12.24
CA ALA A 123 14.43 -21.74 11.43
C ALA A 123 13.43 -21.03 10.50
N LEU A 124 12.46 -21.77 9.93
CA LEU A 124 11.45 -21.18 9.04
C LEU A 124 10.48 -20.31 9.84
N ARG A 125 10.15 -20.74 11.08
CA ARG A 125 9.40 -19.93 12.03
C ARG A 125 10.11 -18.62 12.37
N ALA A 126 11.39 -18.68 12.72
CA ALA A 126 12.17 -17.48 13.05
C ALA A 126 12.26 -16.49 11.88
N ALA A 127 12.45 -17.00 10.66
CA ALA A 127 12.47 -16.16 9.45
C ALA A 127 11.10 -15.51 9.18
N ALA A 128 10.00 -16.24 9.38
CA ALA A 128 8.65 -15.71 9.24
C ALA A 128 8.34 -14.62 10.27
N GLU A 129 8.74 -14.83 11.54
CA GLU A 129 8.62 -13.84 12.61
C GLU A 129 9.40 -12.56 12.27
N GLN A 130 10.65 -12.69 11.83
CA GLN A 130 11.47 -11.55 11.43
C GLN A 130 10.85 -10.77 10.24
N ALA A 131 10.27 -11.46 9.26
CA ALA A 131 9.60 -10.81 8.14
C ALA A 131 8.38 -9.98 8.61
N LEU A 132 7.61 -10.50 9.57
CA LEU A 132 6.49 -9.77 10.18
C LEU A 132 6.95 -8.60 11.05
N GLU A 133 8.06 -8.72 11.78
CA GLU A 133 8.65 -7.65 12.58
C GLU A 133 9.15 -6.49 11.73
N ASN A 134 9.76 -6.78 10.58
CA ASN A 134 10.15 -5.75 9.60
C ASN A 134 8.92 -5.02 9.06
N GLY A 135 7.83 -5.74 8.82
CA GLY A 135 6.53 -5.17 8.47
C GLY A 135 6.49 -4.43 7.13
N THR A 136 7.50 -4.61 6.26
CA THR A 136 7.52 -4.00 4.92
C THR A 136 6.98 -4.97 3.87
N PRO A 137 6.29 -4.48 2.82
CA PRO A 137 5.87 -5.33 1.71
C PRO A 137 7.00 -6.12 1.07
N GLU A 138 8.18 -5.50 0.97
CA GLU A 138 9.36 -6.11 0.38
C GLU A 138 9.89 -7.26 1.23
N ALA A 139 9.93 -7.11 2.56
CA ALA A 139 10.39 -8.17 3.46
C ALA A 139 9.44 -9.38 3.47
N LEU A 140 8.13 -9.14 3.47
CA LEU A 140 7.14 -10.22 3.41
C LEU A 140 7.21 -10.96 2.08
N ARG A 141 7.31 -10.23 0.97
CA ARG A 141 7.44 -10.83 -0.36
C ARG A 141 8.72 -11.66 -0.46
N TYR A 142 9.84 -11.10 -0.01
CA TYR A 142 11.12 -11.80 0.01
C TYR A 142 11.03 -13.11 0.80
N PHE A 143 10.44 -13.08 2.00
CA PHE A 143 10.26 -14.28 2.80
C PHE A 143 9.39 -15.33 2.09
N LEU A 144 8.25 -14.92 1.51
CA LEU A 144 7.34 -15.82 0.81
C LEU A 144 7.97 -16.47 -0.43
N GLU A 145 8.85 -15.74 -1.11
CA GLU A 145 9.49 -16.18 -2.35
C GLU A 145 10.82 -16.94 -2.11
N HIS A 146 11.66 -16.48 -1.19
CA HIS A 146 13.02 -17.00 -0.97
C HIS A 146 13.21 -17.65 0.40
N GLY A 147 12.59 -17.09 1.45
CA GLY A 147 12.81 -17.54 2.85
C GLY A 147 12.46 -19.00 3.10
N ARG A 148 11.56 -19.57 2.30
CA ARG A 148 11.21 -21.00 2.33
C ARG A 148 12.26 -21.94 1.72
N TYR A 149 13.18 -21.43 0.89
CA TYR A 149 14.23 -22.23 0.23
C TYR A 149 15.58 -22.10 0.93
N GLU A 150 15.86 -20.93 1.50
CA GLU A 150 17.11 -20.67 2.23
C GLU A 150 17.22 -21.45 3.55
N VAL A 151 16.07 -21.85 4.10
CA VAL A 151 16.01 -22.55 5.40
C VAL A 151 16.13 -24.07 5.26
N ASP A 152 15.85 -24.62 4.08
CA ASP A 152 15.95 -26.06 3.78
C ASP A 152 17.29 -26.46 3.14
N ALA A 153 18.21 -25.51 2.93
CA ALA A 153 19.54 -25.72 2.35
C ALA A 153 20.64 -25.90 3.41
#